data_AF-A0A158RZD1-F1
#
_entry.id   AF-A0A158RZD1-F1
#
_cell.length_a   1.000
_cell.length_b   1.000
_cell.length_c   1.000
_cell.angle_alpha   90.00
_cell.angle_beta   90.00
_cell.angle_gamma   90.00
#
_symmetry.space_group_name_H-M   'P 1'
#
loop_
_entity.id
_entity.type
_entity.pdbx_description
1 polymer ?
#
loop_
_entity_poly.entity_id
_entity_poly.type
_entity_poly.pdbx_seq_one_letter_code
_entity_poly.pdbx_strand_id
1 'polypeptide(L)'
;MLEQAAARTGNPSLKKFLSLRARAFRTDDYFESELAWMDLTGTPIEVAIGPYEVYTDRLMGAKTAFESFVTLKDPQESAALAKYKNYLKDMEANLPIEDRYKNFQRGFASPIAVAEQVHGGGDNVPGVQTIAFNLPNDERVREAKGAKKVILSNVLGAKFERILKPMGSLVLEPDQAARVDKKYMQFETLFHELSHSLGPGTIVVNGETTTVDKMLKEQGSALEEAKADVAGVWNILLMMRKREIPEAEKPQLFATYFTGIFRAVRFGAVEAHGKGAALQYAYLQDKGAFRWNEAAGRYVIDDAKMEAGVRDLLHDILMLQANGDYEGTKAFMGKWAKLDAHAEAAVASMASLPVDIRPIYPDAI
;
A
#
# COMPACT_ATOMS: atom_id res chain seq x y z
N MET A 1 -28.90 15.19 2.05
CA MET A 1 -27.65 15.98 2.11
C MET A 1 -26.89 15.98 0.78
N LEU A 2 -26.59 14.83 0.15
CA LEU A 2 -25.90 14.80 -1.15
C LEU A 2 -26.58 15.63 -2.25
N GLU A 3 -27.92 15.55 -2.37
CA GLU A 3 -28.69 16.37 -3.31
C GLU A 3 -28.57 17.88 -3.03
N GLN A 4 -28.51 18.27 -1.75
CA GLN A 4 -28.30 19.67 -1.36
C GLN A 4 -26.88 20.13 -1.71
N ALA A 5 -25.87 19.28 -1.53
CA ALA A 5 -24.50 19.56 -1.95
C ALA A 5 -24.39 19.67 -3.49
N ALA A 6 -25.08 18.78 -4.23
CA ALA A 6 -25.17 18.83 -5.68
C ALA A 6 -25.84 20.12 -6.19
N ALA A 7 -26.84 20.64 -5.46
CA ALA A 7 -27.49 21.91 -5.78
C ALA A 7 -26.59 23.14 -5.51
N ARG A 8 -25.64 23.03 -4.56
CA ARG A 8 -24.73 24.13 -4.19
C ARG A 8 -23.46 24.20 -5.03
N THR A 9 -22.94 23.07 -5.50
CA THR A 9 -21.70 23.07 -6.28
C THR A 9 -21.90 23.63 -7.68
N GLY A 10 -20.96 24.47 -8.12
CA GLY A 10 -20.88 24.94 -9.51
C GLY A 10 -20.18 23.96 -10.46
N ASN A 11 -19.53 22.91 -9.94
CA ASN A 11 -18.80 21.95 -10.79
C ASN A 11 -19.75 20.88 -11.37
N PRO A 12 -19.84 20.73 -12.71
CA PRO A 12 -20.76 19.78 -13.34
C PRO A 12 -20.48 18.31 -13.01
N SER A 13 -19.21 17.90 -12.94
CA SER A 13 -18.85 16.49 -12.67
C SER A 13 -19.19 16.09 -11.23
N LEU A 14 -18.89 16.96 -10.26
CA LEU A 14 -19.22 16.77 -8.85
C LEU A 14 -20.73 16.76 -8.64
N LYS A 15 -21.46 17.67 -9.30
CA LYS A 15 -22.92 17.68 -9.29
C LYS A 15 -23.49 16.34 -9.78
N LYS A 16 -23.00 15.85 -10.93
CA LYS A 16 -23.42 14.56 -11.50
C LYS A 16 -23.16 13.41 -10.52
N PHE A 17 -21.94 13.30 -9.99
CA PHE A 17 -21.59 12.28 -9.00
C PHE A 17 -22.50 12.32 -7.77
N LEU A 18 -22.64 13.47 -7.12
CA LEU A 18 -23.43 13.61 -5.89
C LEU A 18 -24.91 13.27 -6.12
N SER A 19 -25.48 13.69 -7.26
CA SER A 19 -26.85 13.34 -7.64
C SER A 19 -27.03 11.84 -7.89
N LEU A 20 -26.11 11.20 -8.64
CA LEU A 20 -26.17 9.77 -8.90
C LEU A 20 -25.94 8.93 -7.64
N ARG A 21 -25.00 9.33 -6.77
CA ARG A 21 -24.75 8.64 -5.51
C ARG A 21 -25.94 8.73 -4.56
N ALA A 22 -26.66 9.87 -4.54
CA ALA A 22 -27.90 10.00 -3.78
C ALA A 22 -29.02 9.08 -4.30
N ARG A 23 -29.09 8.84 -5.62
CA ARG A 23 -30.00 7.86 -6.21
C ARG A 23 -29.58 6.43 -5.86
N ALA A 24 -28.30 6.11 -5.98
CA ALA A 24 -27.75 4.78 -5.67
C ALA A 24 -28.10 4.33 -4.24
N PHE A 25 -28.03 5.23 -3.25
CA PHE A 25 -28.45 4.92 -1.87
C PHE A 25 -29.91 4.49 -1.72
N ARG A 26 -30.79 4.82 -2.67
CA ARG A 26 -32.21 4.44 -2.64
C ARG A 26 -32.53 3.26 -3.54
N THR A 27 -31.71 3.03 -4.58
CA THR A 27 -31.94 1.97 -5.57
C THR A 27 -31.04 0.75 -5.36
N ASP A 28 -30.03 0.86 -4.50
CA ASP A 28 -29.01 -0.17 -4.24
C ASP A 28 -28.18 -0.56 -5.48
N ASP A 29 -28.16 0.32 -6.49
CA ASP A 29 -27.33 0.18 -7.69
C ASP A 29 -26.34 1.33 -7.77
N TYR A 30 -25.06 1.01 -7.55
CA TYR A 30 -23.97 1.97 -7.45
C TYR A 30 -23.25 2.21 -8.77
N PHE A 31 -23.48 1.37 -9.79
CA PHE A 31 -22.64 1.32 -11.00
C PHE A 31 -22.51 2.67 -11.71
N GLU A 32 -23.63 3.33 -12.03
CA GLU A 32 -23.62 4.64 -12.69
C GLU A 32 -22.92 5.72 -11.84
N SER A 33 -23.08 5.65 -10.52
CA SER A 33 -22.48 6.62 -9.60
C SER A 33 -20.97 6.43 -9.46
N GLU A 34 -20.48 5.19 -9.49
CA GLU A 34 -19.04 4.90 -9.49
C GLU A 34 -18.38 5.33 -10.80
N LEU A 35 -19.05 5.12 -11.94
CA LEU A 35 -18.56 5.64 -13.22
C LEU A 35 -18.43 7.17 -13.18
N ALA A 36 -19.40 7.87 -12.58
CA ALA A 36 -19.35 9.31 -12.40
C ALA A 36 -18.29 9.77 -11.38
N TRP A 37 -18.01 8.96 -10.36
CA TRP A 37 -16.93 9.21 -9.39
C TRP A 37 -15.54 9.12 -10.04
N MET A 38 -15.34 8.11 -10.90
CA MET A 38 -14.13 7.97 -11.70
C MET A 38 -13.93 9.15 -12.66
N ASP A 39 -15.01 9.77 -13.13
CA ASP A 39 -15.00 10.94 -14.02
C ASP A 39 -14.92 12.31 -13.30
N LEU A 40 -14.73 12.33 -11.97
CA LEU A 40 -14.61 13.60 -11.22
C LEU A 40 -13.45 14.45 -11.72
N THR A 41 -13.75 15.66 -12.20
CA THR A 41 -12.78 16.58 -12.80
C THR A 41 -13.14 18.06 -12.58
N GLY A 42 -12.15 18.94 -12.67
CA GLY A 42 -12.34 20.38 -12.52
C GLY A 42 -12.77 20.82 -11.11
N THR A 43 -12.51 19.99 -10.09
CA THR A 43 -12.80 20.27 -8.68
C THR A 43 -11.66 19.76 -7.80
N PRO A 44 -11.25 20.49 -6.74
CA PRO A 44 -10.33 19.97 -5.74
C PRO A 44 -11.01 18.92 -4.85
N ILE A 45 -12.34 18.93 -4.74
CA ILE A 45 -13.08 18.00 -3.89
C ILE A 45 -13.01 16.60 -4.50
N GLU A 46 -12.40 15.67 -3.77
CA GLU A 46 -12.42 14.24 -4.06
C GLU A 46 -13.14 13.55 -2.92
N VAL A 47 -14.29 12.95 -3.23
CA VAL A 47 -15.19 12.41 -2.22
C VAL A 47 -15.59 10.99 -2.60
N ALA A 48 -15.26 10.03 -1.75
CA ALA A 48 -15.80 8.68 -1.79
C ALA A 48 -16.82 8.55 -0.65
N ILE A 49 -18.02 8.07 -0.93
CA ILE A 49 -19.06 7.87 0.09
C ILE A 49 -20.04 6.78 -0.32
N GLY A 50 -20.01 5.64 0.35
CA GLY A 50 -20.84 4.50 -0.02
C GLY A 50 -20.38 3.20 0.63
N PRO A 51 -21.01 2.08 0.28
CA PRO A 51 -20.62 0.77 0.77
C PRO A 51 -19.51 0.18 -0.11
N TYR A 52 -18.30 0.04 0.44
CA TYR A 52 -17.11 -0.30 -0.36
C TYR A 52 -16.41 -1.58 0.11
N GLU A 53 -15.88 -1.57 1.33
CA GLU A 53 -14.99 -2.63 1.80
C GLU A 53 -15.74 -3.76 2.50
N VAL A 54 -15.23 -4.99 2.41
CA VAL A 54 -15.88 -6.20 2.97
C VAL A 54 -15.21 -6.71 4.25
N TYR A 55 -14.19 -6.02 4.75
CA TYR A 55 -13.34 -6.51 5.86
C TYR A 55 -14.09 -6.70 7.19
N THR A 56 -15.21 -5.99 7.37
CA THR A 56 -16.06 -6.14 8.56
C THR A 56 -16.93 -7.40 8.51
N ASP A 57 -17.16 -7.99 7.33
CA ASP A 57 -17.77 -9.32 7.19
C ASP A 57 -16.73 -10.41 7.43
N ARG A 58 -16.49 -10.70 8.71
CA ARG A 58 -15.54 -11.73 9.15
C ARG A 58 -16.02 -13.17 8.94
N LEU A 59 -17.22 -13.36 8.37
CA LEU A 59 -17.74 -14.69 8.09
C LEU A 59 -17.49 -15.08 6.63
N MET A 60 -17.97 -14.26 5.70
CA MET A 60 -17.92 -14.58 4.27
C MET A 60 -17.12 -13.58 3.44
N GLY A 61 -16.78 -12.40 3.97
CA GLY A 61 -16.17 -11.31 3.20
C GLY A 61 -17.03 -10.87 2.01
N ALA A 62 -18.35 -10.95 2.13
CA ALA A 62 -19.30 -10.72 1.04
C ALA A 62 -20.11 -9.43 1.19
N LYS A 63 -20.24 -8.91 2.41
CA LYS A 63 -21.03 -7.70 2.70
C LYS A 63 -20.14 -6.48 2.82
N THR A 64 -20.48 -5.44 2.07
CA THR A 64 -19.77 -4.16 2.09
C THR A 64 -20.21 -3.28 3.26
N ALA A 65 -19.28 -2.54 3.84
CA ALA A 65 -19.54 -1.55 4.89
C ALA A 65 -19.58 -0.13 4.31
N PHE A 66 -20.51 0.69 4.83
CA PHE A 66 -20.56 2.11 4.50
C PHE A 66 -19.37 2.84 5.07
N GLU A 67 -18.72 3.66 4.24
CA GLU A 67 -17.65 4.55 4.63
C GLU A 67 -17.69 5.87 3.86
N SER A 68 -16.94 6.86 4.33
CA SER A 68 -16.71 8.10 3.61
C SER A 68 -15.30 8.64 3.78
N PHE A 69 -14.81 9.21 2.68
CA PHE A 69 -13.60 10.01 2.58
C PHE A 69 -14.01 11.33 1.95
N VAL A 70 -14.10 12.39 2.74
CA VAL A 70 -14.23 13.76 2.23
C VAL A 70 -12.83 14.34 2.18
N THR A 71 -12.33 14.62 0.98
CA THR A 71 -10.94 15.02 0.79
C THR A 71 -10.79 16.20 -0.18
N LEU A 72 -9.68 16.90 -0.05
CA LEU A 72 -9.24 17.93 -0.98
C LEU A 72 -7.97 17.46 -1.68
N LYS A 73 -8.03 17.31 -3.00
CA LYS A 73 -6.88 16.96 -3.83
C LYS A 73 -5.85 18.07 -3.79
N ASP A 74 -4.60 17.67 -3.63
CA ASP A 74 -3.45 18.49 -3.97
C ASP A 74 -3.08 18.23 -5.45
N PRO A 75 -3.32 19.16 -6.38
CA PRO A 75 -3.03 18.94 -7.80
C PRO A 75 -1.54 18.83 -8.08
N GLN A 76 -0.69 19.51 -7.31
CA GLN A 76 0.76 19.53 -7.51
C GLN A 76 1.37 18.21 -7.05
N GLU A 77 1.05 17.75 -5.84
CA GLU A 77 1.49 16.44 -5.34
C GLU A 77 0.89 15.30 -6.18
N SER A 78 -0.39 15.41 -6.56
CA SER A 78 -1.01 14.44 -7.46
C SER A 78 -0.25 14.34 -8.80
N ALA A 79 0.08 15.46 -9.44
CA ALA A 79 0.84 15.47 -10.69
C ALA A 79 2.26 14.90 -10.50
N ALA A 80 2.92 15.26 -9.40
CA ALA A 80 4.26 14.78 -9.06
C ALA A 80 4.33 13.26 -8.88
N LEU A 81 3.28 12.63 -8.35
CA LEU A 81 3.18 11.18 -8.20
C LEU A 81 2.57 10.49 -9.43
N ALA A 82 1.66 11.14 -10.15
CA ALA A 82 0.97 10.55 -11.30
C ALA A 82 1.94 10.20 -12.45
N LYS A 83 3.07 10.91 -12.57
CA LYS A 83 4.11 10.59 -13.56
C LYS A 83 4.62 9.16 -13.45
N TYR A 84 4.62 8.56 -12.25
CA TYR A 84 5.17 7.23 -12.02
C TYR A 84 4.40 6.11 -12.71
N LYS A 85 3.13 6.34 -13.06
CA LYS A 85 2.36 5.37 -13.85
C LYS A 85 2.92 5.16 -15.26
N ASN A 86 3.52 6.21 -15.82
CA ASN A 86 4.15 6.13 -17.13
C ASN A 86 5.36 5.20 -17.14
N TYR A 87 5.87 4.83 -15.95
CA TYR A 87 6.97 3.90 -15.76
C TYR A 87 6.49 2.46 -15.45
N LEU A 88 5.20 2.14 -15.43
CA LEU A 88 4.74 0.80 -15.05
C LEU A 88 5.27 -0.32 -15.96
N LYS A 89 5.41 -0.06 -17.28
CA LYS A 89 6.08 -1.00 -18.19
C LYS A 89 7.57 -1.16 -17.89
N ASP A 90 8.25 -0.08 -17.51
CA ASP A 90 9.66 -0.12 -17.08
C ASP A 90 9.81 -0.89 -15.77
N MET A 91 8.86 -0.72 -14.82
CA MET A 91 8.82 -1.44 -13.55
C MET A 91 8.60 -2.94 -13.76
N GLU A 92 7.66 -3.32 -14.62
CA GLU A 92 7.43 -4.72 -15.01
C GLU A 92 8.68 -5.33 -15.66
N ALA A 93 9.33 -4.61 -16.57
CA ALA A 93 10.56 -5.06 -17.21
C ALA A 93 11.73 -5.20 -16.22
N ASN A 94 11.75 -4.39 -15.17
CA ASN A 94 12.76 -4.36 -14.12
C ASN A 94 12.57 -5.45 -13.05
N LEU A 95 11.46 -6.20 -13.06
CA LEU A 95 11.27 -7.30 -12.12
C LEU A 95 12.40 -8.34 -12.26
N PRO A 96 12.98 -8.82 -11.15
CA PRO A 96 14.15 -9.70 -11.16
C PRO A 96 13.75 -11.16 -11.43
N ILE A 97 13.02 -11.43 -12.50
CA ILE A 97 12.56 -12.75 -12.94
C ILE A 97 12.74 -12.89 -14.46
N GLU A 98 12.64 -14.12 -14.96
CA GLU A 98 12.72 -14.38 -16.40
C GLU A 98 11.58 -13.68 -17.17
N ASP A 99 11.88 -13.22 -18.40
CA ASP A 99 10.92 -12.46 -19.21
C ASP A 99 9.62 -13.21 -19.50
N ARG A 100 9.67 -14.55 -19.57
CA ARG A 100 8.48 -15.40 -19.77
C ARG A 100 7.45 -15.30 -18.64
N TYR A 101 7.83 -14.82 -17.47
CA TYR A 101 6.94 -14.64 -16.31
C TYR A 101 6.44 -13.20 -16.14
N LYS A 102 6.98 -12.25 -16.90
CA LYS A 102 6.58 -10.83 -16.84
C LYS A 102 5.26 -10.60 -17.56
N ASN A 103 4.42 -9.75 -16.98
CA ASN A 103 3.05 -9.50 -17.43
C ASN A 103 2.85 -8.07 -17.94
N PHE A 104 3.08 -7.88 -19.24
CA PHE A 104 2.84 -6.60 -19.91
C PHE A 104 1.39 -6.37 -20.37
N GLN A 105 0.48 -7.32 -20.09
CA GLN A 105 -0.91 -7.27 -20.52
C GLN A 105 -1.85 -6.64 -19.48
N ARG A 106 -1.36 -6.41 -18.25
CA ARG A 106 -2.15 -5.74 -17.21
C ARG A 106 -2.41 -4.27 -17.58
N GLY A 107 -3.65 -3.85 -17.39
CA GLY A 107 -4.06 -2.47 -17.64
C GLY A 107 -3.45 -1.52 -16.60
N PHE A 108 -2.65 -0.56 -17.07
CA PHE A 108 -1.93 0.40 -16.21
C PHE A 108 -2.70 1.70 -15.97
N ALA A 109 -4.03 1.67 -16.08
CA ALA A 109 -4.85 2.88 -16.24
C ALA A 109 -5.34 3.53 -14.93
N SER A 110 -4.94 3.04 -13.74
CA SER A 110 -5.46 3.55 -12.47
C SER A 110 -5.08 5.02 -12.21
N PRO A 111 -6.04 5.96 -12.02
CA PRO A 111 -5.77 7.28 -11.49
C PRO A 111 -5.06 7.20 -10.11
N ILE A 112 -4.23 8.21 -9.79
CA ILE A 112 -3.52 8.36 -8.52
C ILE A 112 -3.79 9.79 -8.15
N ALA A 113 -4.33 9.99 -6.96
CA ALA A 113 -4.55 11.29 -6.36
C ALA A 113 -3.84 11.33 -5.03
N VAL A 114 -3.28 12.48 -4.71
CA VAL A 114 -2.90 12.84 -3.35
C VAL A 114 -3.93 13.83 -2.84
N ALA A 115 -4.48 13.55 -1.68
CA ALA A 115 -5.53 14.37 -1.10
C ALA A 115 -5.37 14.49 0.41
N GLU A 116 -5.84 15.59 0.97
CA GLU A 116 -5.95 15.79 2.41
C GLU A 116 -7.34 15.39 2.86
N GLN A 117 -7.41 14.47 3.83
CA GLN A 117 -8.67 14.07 4.43
C GLN A 117 -9.18 15.17 5.34
N VAL A 118 -10.33 15.71 4.97
CA VAL A 118 -11.06 16.73 5.71
C VAL A 118 -11.99 16.11 6.74
N HIS A 119 -12.68 15.03 6.37
CA HIS A 119 -13.58 14.29 7.25
C HIS A 119 -13.68 12.82 6.81
N GLY A 120 -13.68 11.90 7.76
CA GLY A 120 -13.93 10.47 7.55
C GLY A 120 -15.28 10.04 8.13
N GLY A 121 -15.86 8.94 7.65
CA GLY A 121 -17.13 8.43 8.16
C GLY A 121 -17.26 6.92 7.96
N GLY A 122 -18.17 6.30 8.71
CA GLY A 122 -18.43 4.86 8.61
C GLY A 122 -17.17 4.04 8.91
N ASP A 123 -16.87 3.04 8.07
CA ASP A 123 -15.75 2.10 8.26
C ASP A 123 -14.36 2.77 8.29
N ASN A 124 -14.22 3.98 7.74
CA ASN A 124 -12.98 4.78 7.78
C ASN A 124 -12.70 5.44 9.15
N VAL A 125 -13.58 5.30 10.16
CA VAL A 125 -13.39 5.93 11.48
C VAL A 125 -12.92 4.96 12.57
N PRO A 126 -13.53 3.77 12.74
CA PRO A 126 -13.09 2.83 13.77
C PRO A 126 -11.70 2.26 13.49
N GLY A 127 -10.89 2.15 14.54
CA GLY A 127 -9.63 1.41 14.48
C GLY A 127 -8.51 2.13 13.71
N VAL A 128 -7.79 1.37 12.90
CA VAL A 128 -6.62 1.85 12.16
C VAL A 128 -7.09 2.71 10.99
N GLN A 129 -6.63 3.96 10.94
CA GLN A 129 -6.96 4.91 9.90
C GLN A 129 -6.29 4.55 8.58
N THR A 130 -7.06 4.58 7.50
CA THR A 130 -6.59 4.38 6.14
C THR A 130 -5.58 5.48 5.74
N ILE A 131 -4.46 5.12 5.12
CA ILE A 131 -3.49 6.09 4.55
C ILE A 131 -3.61 6.22 3.04
N ALA A 132 -4.14 5.19 2.39
CA ALA A 132 -4.46 5.18 0.99
C ALA A 132 -5.59 4.18 0.74
N PHE A 133 -6.39 4.41 -0.28
CA PHE A 133 -7.42 3.47 -0.73
C PHE A 133 -7.44 3.36 -2.25
N ASN A 134 -7.93 2.23 -2.76
CA ASN A 134 -8.03 1.94 -4.18
C ASN A 134 -9.45 1.49 -4.53
N LEU A 135 -10.26 2.43 -4.99
CA LEU A 135 -11.70 2.22 -5.23
C LEU A 135 -12.07 2.48 -6.70
N PRO A 136 -13.23 1.99 -7.18
CA PRO A 136 -14.16 1.10 -6.48
C PRO A 136 -13.73 -0.38 -6.54
N ASN A 137 -14.33 -1.20 -5.68
CA ASN A 137 -14.12 -2.66 -5.65
C ASN A 137 -14.93 -3.42 -6.72
N ASP A 138 -15.98 -2.81 -7.31
CA ASP A 138 -16.82 -3.44 -8.35
C ASP A 138 -16.02 -3.66 -9.64
N GLU A 139 -15.74 -4.92 -9.98
CA GLU A 139 -14.98 -5.29 -11.17
C GLU A 139 -15.61 -4.79 -12.48
N ARG A 140 -16.93 -4.64 -12.56
CA ARG A 140 -17.59 -4.09 -13.75
C ARG A 140 -17.16 -2.63 -13.99
N VAL A 141 -16.97 -1.87 -12.92
CA VAL A 141 -16.50 -0.48 -13.02
C VAL A 141 -15.00 -0.46 -13.33
N ARG A 142 -14.22 -1.36 -12.72
CA ARG A 142 -12.78 -1.48 -12.96
C ARG A 142 -12.47 -1.87 -14.40
N GLU A 143 -13.26 -2.76 -15.00
CA GLU A 143 -13.17 -3.10 -16.42
C GLU A 143 -13.48 -1.88 -17.31
N ALA A 144 -14.49 -1.08 -16.93
CA ALA A 144 -14.91 0.08 -17.73
C ALA A 144 -13.98 1.30 -17.60
N LYS A 145 -13.41 1.56 -16.41
CA LYS A 145 -12.71 2.82 -16.08
C LYS A 145 -11.46 2.66 -15.21
N GLY A 146 -11.12 1.44 -14.79
CA GLY A 146 -10.08 1.18 -13.80
C GLY A 146 -10.51 1.54 -12.37
N ALA A 147 -9.51 1.67 -11.49
CA ALA A 147 -9.69 2.07 -10.09
C ALA A 147 -8.81 3.29 -9.78
N LYS A 148 -9.29 4.20 -8.94
CA LYS A 148 -8.56 5.39 -8.47
C LYS A 148 -7.92 5.08 -7.12
N LYS A 149 -6.59 5.25 -7.09
CA LYS A 149 -5.77 5.20 -5.88
C LYS A 149 -5.70 6.59 -5.27
N VAL A 150 -6.04 6.74 -4.00
CA VAL A 150 -5.98 8.04 -3.30
C VAL A 150 -5.10 7.90 -2.08
N ILE A 151 -4.05 8.70 -1.98
CA ILE A 151 -3.16 8.80 -0.81
C ILE A 151 -3.63 9.97 0.05
N LEU A 152 -3.91 9.69 1.33
CA LEU A 152 -4.33 10.67 2.33
C LEU A 152 -3.10 11.31 2.98
N SER A 153 -2.55 12.35 2.36
CA SER A 153 -1.24 12.92 2.72
C SER A 153 -1.16 13.42 4.16
N ASN A 154 -2.21 14.05 4.67
CA ASN A 154 -2.26 14.55 6.04
C ASN A 154 -2.40 13.41 7.07
N VAL A 155 -3.16 12.35 6.77
CA VAL A 155 -3.26 11.15 7.61
C VAL A 155 -1.93 10.41 7.64
N LEU A 156 -1.29 10.22 6.49
CA LEU A 156 0.05 9.65 6.36
C LEU A 156 1.07 10.47 7.14
N GLY A 157 1.05 11.80 7.00
CA GLY A 157 1.93 12.71 7.73
C GLY A 157 1.73 12.63 9.25
N ALA A 158 0.49 12.52 9.73
CA ALA A 158 0.21 12.36 11.15
C ALA A 158 0.73 11.03 11.70
N LYS A 159 0.60 9.93 10.95
CA LYS A 159 1.18 8.62 11.30
C LYS A 159 2.70 8.64 11.24
N PHE A 160 3.29 9.32 10.26
CA PHE A 160 4.73 9.47 10.18
C PHE A 160 5.29 10.15 11.44
N GLU A 161 4.79 11.34 11.78
CA GLU A 161 5.33 12.12 12.90
C GLU A 161 5.07 11.47 14.26
N ARG A 162 3.92 10.81 14.44
CA ARG A 162 3.53 10.24 15.75
C ARG A 162 3.95 8.79 15.97
N ILE A 163 4.25 8.07 14.89
CA ILE A 163 4.47 6.61 14.94
C ILE A 163 5.80 6.26 14.28
N LEU A 164 5.94 6.44 12.96
CA LEU A 164 7.09 5.90 12.24
C LEU A 164 8.41 6.60 12.60
N LYS A 165 8.41 7.92 12.66
CA LYS A 165 9.60 8.71 13.02
C LYS A 165 10.12 8.41 14.43
N PRO A 166 9.30 8.42 15.50
CA PRO A 166 9.79 8.04 16.83
C PRO A 166 10.16 6.56 16.93
N MET A 167 9.57 5.66 16.13
CA MET A 167 10.04 4.27 16.03
C MET A 167 11.47 4.18 15.52
N GLY A 168 11.87 5.03 14.58
CA GLY A 168 13.23 5.05 14.04
C GLY A 168 14.28 5.08 15.17
N SER A 169 14.08 5.91 16.19
CA SER A 169 14.98 6.02 17.35
C SER A 169 14.96 4.82 18.31
N LEU A 170 13.94 3.96 18.22
CA LEU A 170 13.83 2.72 19.00
C LEU A 170 14.42 1.51 18.26
N VAL A 171 14.45 1.58 16.93
CA VAL A 171 14.87 0.47 16.06
C VAL A 171 16.31 0.65 15.60
N LEU A 172 16.65 1.82 15.06
CA LEU A 172 17.92 2.08 14.40
C LEU A 172 18.91 2.80 15.31
N GLU A 173 20.20 2.67 15.00
CA GLU A 173 21.22 3.55 15.58
C GLU A 173 20.97 5.03 15.19
N PRO A 174 21.41 5.99 16.03
CA PRO A 174 21.02 7.39 15.89
C PRO A 174 21.27 8.02 14.50
N ASP A 175 22.37 7.67 13.84
CA ASP A 175 22.74 8.20 12.53
C ASP A 175 21.84 7.69 11.39
N GLN A 176 21.33 6.45 11.50
CA GLN A 176 20.37 5.86 10.57
C GLN A 176 18.92 6.21 10.93
N ALA A 177 18.59 6.30 12.22
CA ALA A 177 17.30 6.78 12.70
C ALA A 177 16.98 8.20 12.20
N ALA A 178 17.99 9.07 12.14
CA ALA A 178 17.87 10.43 11.62
C ALA A 178 17.54 10.49 10.11
N ARG A 179 17.65 9.38 9.38
CA ARG A 179 17.38 9.27 7.94
C ARG A 179 15.95 8.83 7.63
N VAL A 180 15.15 8.47 8.64
CA VAL A 180 13.74 8.13 8.47
C VAL A 180 12.99 9.37 7.98
N ASP A 181 12.36 9.30 6.81
CA ASP A 181 11.85 10.46 6.08
C ASP A 181 10.42 10.23 5.56
N LYS A 182 9.56 11.22 5.74
CA LYS A 182 8.14 11.20 5.35
C LYS A 182 7.96 10.96 3.86
N LYS A 183 8.85 11.52 3.04
CA LYS A 183 8.84 11.35 1.58
C LYS A 183 8.95 9.88 1.21
N TYR A 184 9.83 9.13 1.89
CA TYR A 184 10.01 7.71 1.60
C TYR A 184 8.85 6.87 2.12
N MET A 185 8.18 7.25 3.20
CA MET A 185 6.92 6.62 3.60
C MET A 185 5.82 6.85 2.55
N GLN A 186 5.73 8.04 1.96
CA GLN A 186 4.78 8.36 0.89
C GLN A 186 5.11 7.61 -0.40
N PHE A 187 6.39 7.55 -0.78
CA PHE A 187 6.83 6.76 -1.94
C PHE A 187 6.60 5.28 -1.73
N GLU A 188 6.96 4.70 -0.58
CA GLU A 188 6.68 3.28 -0.29
C GLU A 188 5.19 2.99 -0.40
N THR A 189 4.32 3.83 0.17
CA THR A 189 2.86 3.68 0.03
C THR A 189 2.44 3.72 -1.45
N LEU A 190 2.91 4.70 -2.22
CA LEU A 190 2.59 4.80 -3.65
C LEU A 190 3.09 3.58 -4.44
N PHE A 191 4.35 3.20 -4.25
CA PHE A 191 5.00 2.17 -5.04
C PHE A 191 4.55 0.77 -4.64
N HIS A 192 4.13 0.56 -3.39
CA HIS A 192 3.39 -0.61 -2.95
C HIS A 192 2.10 -0.77 -3.78
N GLU A 193 1.27 0.28 -3.83
CA GLU A 193 0.00 0.30 -4.58
C GLU A 193 0.20 0.09 -6.09
N LEU A 194 1.24 0.68 -6.67
CA LEU A 194 1.61 0.43 -8.06
C LEU A 194 2.04 -1.03 -8.27
N SER A 195 2.76 -1.61 -7.31
CA SER A 195 3.33 -2.95 -7.41
C SER A 195 2.31 -4.08 -7.29
N HIS A 196 1.13 -3.86 -6.71
CA HIS A 196 0.01 -4.80 -6.84
C HIS A 196 -0.37 -5.09 -8.29
N SER A 197 -0.18 -4.10 -9.17
CA SER A 197 -0.48 -4.23 -10.60
C SER A 197 0.64 -4.89 -11.40
N LEU A 198 1.77 -5.20 -10.78
CA LEU A 198 2.95 -5.78 -11.42
C LEU A 198 3.11 -7.27 -11.10
N GLY A 199 3.86 -7.95 -11.97
CA GLY A 199 4.24 -9.36 -11.82
C GLY A 199 3.16 -10.36 -12.25
N PRO A 200 3.37 -11.65 -11.92
CA PRO A 200 2.45 -12.72 -12.28
C PRO A 200 1.03 -12.46 -11.79
N GLY A 201 0.04 -12.75 -12.64
CA GLY A 201 -1.38 -12.60 -12.31
C GLY A 201 -2.20 -13.73 -12.93
N THR A 202 -2.30 -13.71 -14.25
CA THR A 202 -2.70 -14.89 -15.03
C THR A 202 -1.46 -15.73 -15.29
N ILE A 203 -1.52 -17.02 -14.99
CA ILE A 203 -0.39 -17.95 -15.10
C ILE A 203 -0.85 -19.26 -15.76
N VAL A 204 0.11 -20.07 -16.20
CA VAL A 204 -0.14 -21.41 -16.73
C VAL A 204 0.48 -22.42 -15.79
N VAL A 205 -0.35 -23.28 -15.20
CA VAL A 205 0.10 -24.36 -14.30
C VAL A 205 -0.37 -25.68 -14.90
N ASN A 206 0.55 -26.62 -15.10
CA ASN A 206 0.26 -27.92 -15.73
C ASN A 206 -0.47 -27.83 -17.09
N GLY A 207 -0.20 -26.78 -17.87
CA GLY A 207 -0.82 -26.55 -19.17
C GLY A 207 -2.19 -25.88 -19.12
N GLU A 208 -2.73 -25.57 -17.94
CA GLU A 208 -4.01 -24.89 -17.77
C GLU A 208 -3.83 -23.43 -17.37
N THR A 209 -4.58 -22.54 -18.01
CA THR A 209 -4.64 -21.13 -17.64
C THR A 209 -5.42 -20.95 -16.33
N THR A 210 -4.77 -20.37 -15.34
CA THR A 210 -5.33 -20.08 -14.02
C THR A 210 -4.81 -18.72 -13.53
N THR A 211 -5.07 -18.37 -12.27
CA THR A 211 -4.61 -17.14 -11.64
C THR A 211 -3.86 -17.41 -10.34
N VAL A 212 -2.96 -16.51 -9.96
CA VAL A 212 -2.13 -16.63 -8.74
C VAL A 212 -3.00 -16.81 -7.50
N ASP A 213 -4.07 -16.01 -7.36
CA ASP A 213 -4.99 -16.08 -6.22
C ASP A 213 -5.69 -17.45 -6.12
N LYS A 214 -6.13 -18.02 -7.24
CA LYS A 214 -6.76 -19.35 -7.27
C LYS A 214 -5.79 -20.45 -6.86
N MET A 215 -4.53 -20.32 -7.27
CA MET A 215 -3.49 -21.31 -6.96
C MET A 215 -3.01 -21.21 -5.51
N LEU A 216 -2.80 -20.00 -5.00
CA LEU A 216 -2.22 -19.77 -3.68
C LEU A 216 -3.24 -19.75 -2.53
N LYS A 217 -4.54 -19.56 -2.83
CA LYS A 217 -5.63 -19.64 -1.84
C LYS A 217 -5.32 -18.79 -0.60
N GLU A 218 -5.44 -19.35 0.60
CA GLU A 218 -5.22 -18.64 1.86
C GLU A 218 -3.75 -18.29 2.14
N GLN A 219 -2.81 -18.79 1.34
CA GLN A 219 -1.41 -18.36 1.39
C GLN A 219 -1.13 -17.11 0.54
N GLY A 220 -2.07 -16.72 -0.33
CA GLY A 220 -1.88 -15.66 -1.32
C GLY A 220 -1.75 -14.26 -0.73
N SER A 221 -2.61 -13.89 0.23
CA SER A 221 -2.71 -12.50 0.69
C SER A 221 -1.42 -11.98 1.31
N ALA A 222 -0.87 -12.68 2.31
CA ALA A 222 0.37 -12.23 2.97
C ALA A 222 1.58 -12.25 2.03
N LEU A 223 1.61 -13.15 1.04
CA LEU A 223 2.66 -13.18 0.03
C LEU A 223 2.52 -11.99 -0.95
N GLU A 224 1.30 -11.65 -1.35
CA GLU A 224 1.02 -10.51 -2.23
C GLU A 224 1.34 -9.18 -1.56
N GLU A 225 1.06 -9.02 -0.26
CA GLU A 225 1.47 -7.83 0.51
C GLU A 225 3.00 -7.72 0.58
N ALA A 226 3.70 -8.82 0.90
CA ALA A 226 5.15 -8.85 0.89
C ALA A 226 5.73 -8.55 -0.50
N LYS A 227 5.10 -9.05 -1.57
CA LYS A 227 5.47 -8.70 -2.94
C LYS A 227 5.33 -7.21 -3.17
N ALA A 228 4.19 -6.61 -2.83
CA ALA A 228 3.91 -5.20 -3.06
C ALA A 228 4.90 -4.29 -2.32
N ASP A 229 5.20 -4.58 -1.05
CA ASP A 229 6.22 -3.85 -0.27
C ASP A 229 7.61 -3.92 -0.92
N VAL A 230 8.11 -5.13 -1.19
CA VAL A 230 9.48 -5.36 -1.67
C VAL A 230 9.64 -4.85 -3.11
N ALA A 231 8.64 -5.09 -3.98
CA ALA A 231 8.60 -4.52 -5.32
C ALA A 231 8.50 -2.99 -5.28
N GLY A 232 7.80 -2.43 -4.28
CA GLY A 232 7.73 -1.00 -4.06
C GLY A 232 9.12 -0.39 -3.86
N VAL A 233 9.90 -0.94 -2.93
CA VAL A 233 11.30 -0.53 -2.69
C VAL A 233 12.15 -0.72 -3.96
N TRP A 234 12.02 -1.87 -4.63
CA TRP A 234 12.77 -2.16 -5.87
C TRP A 234 12.48 -1.16 -7.00
N ASN A 235 11.24 -0.70 -7.11
CA ASN A 235 10.81 0.27 -8.11
C ASN A 235 11.22 1.71 -7.74
N ILE A 236 11.32 2.05 -6.45
CA ILE A 236 11.95 3.31 -6.02
C ILE A 236 13.43 3.32 -6.42
N LEU A 237 14.15 2.20 -6.23
CA LEU A 237 15.53 2.07 -6.68
C LEU A 237 15.67 2.19 -8.20
N LEU A 238 14.71 1.67 -8.98
CA LEU A 238 14.64 1.92 -10.42
C LEU A 238 14.48 3.41 -10.73
N MET A 239 13.60 4.11 -10.02
CA MET A 239 13.42 5.56 -10.21
C MET A 239 14.68 6.35 -9.84
N MET A 240 15.44 5.89 -8.85
CA MET A 240 16.76 6.44 -8.54
C MET A 240 17.75 6.25 -9.70
N ARG A 241 17.83 5.03 -10.26
CA ARG A 241 18.69 4.76 -11.44
C ARG A 241 18.29 5.59 -12.67
N LYS A 242 17.00 5.87 -12.82
CA LYS A 242 16.47 6.73 -13.89
C LYS A 242 16.55 8.22 -13.57
N ARG A 243 17.10 8.61 -12.41
CA ARG A 243 17.25 10.00 -11.92
C ARG A 243 15.93 10.74 -11.70
N GLU A 244 14.82 10.01 -11.55
CA GLU A 244 13.51 10.55 -11.17
C GLU A 244 13.41 10.82 -9.67
N ILE A 245 14.23 10.11 -8.89
CA ILE A 245 14.45 10.28 -7.45
C ILE A 245 15.97 10.39 -7.23
N PRO A 246 16.48 11.22 -6.30
CA PRO A 246 17.91 11.33 -6.07
C PRO A 246 18.53 10.04 -5.51
N GLU A 247 19.54 9.48 -6.19
CA GLU A 247 20.22 8.26 -5.73
C GLU A 247 20.95 8.43 -4.38
N ALA A 248 21.43 9.65 -4.09
CA ALA A 248 22.08 9.99 -2.82
C ALA A 248 21.16 9.81 -1.60
N GLU A 249 19.86 9.67 -1.82
CA GLU A 249 18.87 9.50 -0.77
C GLU A 249 18.49 8.01 -0.52
N LYS A 250 19.19 7.07 -1.15
CA LYS A 250 19.05 5.63 -0.91
C LYS A 250 19.10 5.25 0.59
N PRO A 251 19.97 5.85 1.42
CA PRO A 251 19.98 5.54 2.85
C PRO A 251 18.68 5.94 3.59
N GLN A 252 17.98 6.99 3.13
CA GLN A 252 16.70 7.43 3.68
C GLN A 252 15.58 6.47 3.29
N LEU A 253 15.60 5.94 2.07
CA LEU A 253 14.72 4.86 1.65
C LEU A 253 14.87 3.66 2.58
N PHE A 254 16.09 3.14 2.75
CA PHE A 254 16.28 1.93 3.54
C PHE A 254 16.00 2.10 5.04
N ALA A 255 16.37 3.25 5.62
CA ALA A 255 16.01 3.56 7.00
C ALA A 255 14.50 3.62 7.22
N THR A 256 13.77 4.23 6.28
CA THR A 256 12.31 4.35 6.33
C THR A 256 11.64 3.00 6.14
N TYR A 257 12.03 2.24 5.11
CA TYR A 257 11.54 0.90 4.80
C TYR A 257 11.72 -0.05 5.99
N PHE A 258 12.95 -0.12 6.53
CA PHE A 258 13.25 -1.01 7.63
C PHE A 258 12.48 -0.65 8.90
N THR A 259 12.35 0.65 9.22
CA THR A 259 11.50 1.10 10.33
C THR A 259 10.02 0.76 10.06
N GLY A 260 9.60 0.82 8.79
CA GLY A 260 8.25 0.45 8.31
C GLY A 260 7.90 -1.00 8.58
N ILE A 261 8.85 -1.92 8.47
CA ILE A 261 8.67 -3.34 8.84
C ILE A 261 8.20 -3.45 10.30
N PHE A 262 8.83 -2.74 11.24
CA PHE A 262 8.44 -2.75 12.66
C PHE A 262 7.05 -2.14 12.90
N ARG A 263 6.68 -1.12 12.12
CA ARG A 263 5.32 -0.57 12.16
C ARG A 263 4.28 -1.60 11.71
N ALA A 264 4.54 -2.31 10.62
CA ALA A 264 3.61 -3.29 10.06
C ALA A 264 3.42 -4.51 10.96
N VAL A 265 4.50 -5.08 11.53
CA VAL A 265 4.39 -6.24 12.43
C VAL A 265 3.61 -5.95 13.71
N ARG A 266 3.52 -4.68 14.15
CA ARG A 266 2.67 -4.26 15.29
C ARG A 266 1.17 -4.42 15.03
N PHE A 267 0.74 -4.52 13.77
CA PHE A 267 -0.64 -4.88 13.45
C PHE A 267 -0.96 -6.35 13.76
N GLY A 268 0.07 -7.16 13.97
CA GLY A 268 0.00 -8.55 14.43
C GLY A 268 0.29 -9.56 13.31
N ALA A 269 0.92 -10.67 13.67
CA ALA A 269 1.33 -11.73 12.72
C ALA A 269 0.18 -12.52 12.08
N VAL A 270 -1.07 -12.25 12.49
CA VAL A 270 -2.28 -12.87 11.91
C VAL A 270 -2.82 -12.04 10.74
N GLU A 271 -2.48 -10.75 10.67
CA GLU A 271 -2.85 -9.84 9.59
C GLU A 271 -1.88 -10.01 8.41
N ALA A 272 -2.36 -9.87 7.17
CA ALA A 272 -1.59 -10.18 5.97
C ALA A 272 -0.34 -9.31 5.82
N HIS A 273 -0.44 -8.00 6.06
CA HIS A 273 0.71 -7.09 6.02
C HIS A 273 1.69 -7.40 7.14
N GLY A 274 1.20 -7.61 8.38
CA GLY A 274 2.04 -7.97 9.52
C GLY A 274 2.82 -9.27 9.28
N LYS A 275 2.18 -10.29 8.71
CA LYS A 275 2.83 -11.57 8.34
C LYS A 275 3.82 -11.40 7.19
N GLY A 276 3.47 -10.61 6.18
CA GLY A 276 4.35 -10.25 5.07
C GLY A 276 5.59 -9.47 5.51
N ALA A 277 5.44 -8.55 6.47
CA ALA A 277 6.53 -7.80 7.07
C ALA A 277 7.47 -8.69 7.91
N ALA A 278 6.93 -9.66 8.64
CA ALA A 278 7.75 -10.65 9.36
C ALA A 278 8.60 -11.51 8.39
N LEU A 279 8.04 -11.87 7.22
CA LEU A 279 8.79 -12.52 6.14
C LEU A 279 9.95 -11.63 5.68
N GLN A 280 9.66 -10.36 5.38
CA GLN A 280 10.67 -9.39 4.93
C GLN A 280 11.80 -9.26 5.97
N TYR A 281 11.45 -9.12 7.25
CA TYR A 281 12.41 -9.06 8.36
C TYR A 281 13.39 -10.24 8.35
N ALA A 282 12.88 -11.47 8.48
CA ALA A 282 13.73 -12.64 8.69
C ALA A 282 14.58 -12.96 7.45
N TYR A 283 14.02 -12.77 6.25
CA TYR A 283 14.75 -13.01 5.01
C TYR A 283 15.88 -12.01 4.84
N LEU A 284 15.62 -10.72 5.06
CA LEU A 284 16.63 -9.68 4.96
C LEU A 284 17.72 -9.81 6.04
N GLN A 285 17.35 -10.30 7.23
CA GLN A 285 18.32 -10.64 8.28
C GLN A 285 19.29 -11.74 7.82
N ASP A 286 18.78 -12.82 7.23
CA ASP A 286 19.59 -13.93 6.71
C ASP A 286 20.53 -13.50 5.58
N LYS A 287 20.08 -12.55 4.74
CA LYS A 287 20.91 -11.90 3.72
C LYS A 287 21.94 -10.92 4.28
N GLY A 288 21.92 -10.66 5.59
CA GLY A 288 22.81 -9.71 6.26
C GLY A 288 22.53 -8.26 5.91
N ALA A 289 21.31 -7.94 5.43
CA ALA A 289 20.89 -6.58 5.09
C ALA A 289 20.91 -5.62 6.30
N PHE A 290 20.86 -6.19 7.50
CA PHE A 290 21.04 -5.49 8.75
C PHE A 290 21.65 -6.43 9.79
N ARG A 291 22.17 -5.85 10.88
CA ARG A 291 22.64 -6.58 12.05
C ARG A 291 22.15 -5.93 13.33
N TRP A 292 22.04 -6.72 14.39
CA TRP A 292 21.87 -6.20 15.74
C TRP A 292 23.21 -5.74 16.31
N ASN A 293 23.25 -4.56 16.93
CA ASN A 293 24.38 -4.09 17.74
C ASN A 293 24.03 -4.26 19.22
N GLU A 294 24.64 -5.26 19.87
CA GLU A 294 24.40 -5.57 21.28
C GLU A 294 24.75 -4.41 22.22
N ALA A 295 25.81 -3.64 21.93
CA ALA A 295 26.22 -2.54 22.78
C ALA A 295 25.24 -1.36 22.72
N ALA A 296 24.67 -1.11 21.54
CA ALA A 296 23.70 -0.03 21.33
C ALA A 296 22.25 -0.46 21.62
N GLY A 297 21.98 -1.78 21.60
CA GLY A 297 20.62 -2.30 21.63
C GLY A 297 19.77 -1.81 20.45
N ARG A 298 20.38 -1.72 19.26
CA ARG A 298 19.79 -1.16 18.03
C ARG A 298 20.26 -1.91 16.80
N TYR A 299 19.51 -1.77 15.71
CA TYR A 299 19.86 -2.31 14.40
C TYR A 299 20.74 -1.34 13.60
N VAL A 300 21.61 -1.91 12.77
CA VAL A 300 22.41 -1.19 11.79
C VAL A 300 22.16 -1.82 10.42
N ILE A 301 21.69 -1.02 9.47
CA ILE A 301 21.46 -1.39 8.07
C ILE A 301 22.77 -1.37 7.29
N ASP A 302 22.96 -2.36 6.42
CA ASP A 302 23.98 -2.39 5.37
C ASP A 302 23.28 -2.15 4.02
N ASP A 303 23.41 -0.93 3.48
CA ASP A 303 22.65 -0.50 2.29
C ASP A 303 22.90 -1.39 1.06
N ALA A 304 24.13 -1.89 0.88
CA ALA A 304 24.47 -2.74 -0.27
C ALA A 304 23.82 -4.13 -0.14
N LYS A 305 23.85 -4.71 1.06
CA LYS A 305 23.19 -5.99 1.33
C LYS A 305 21.67 -5.86 1.40
N MET A 306 21.14 -4.71 1.82
CA MET A 306 19.72 -4.40 1.76
C MET A 306 19.23 -4.39 0.31
N GLU A 307 19.91 -3.70 -0.60
CA GLU A 307 19.55 -3.69 -2.03
C GLU A 307 19.58 -5.11 -2.63
N ALA A 308 20.63 -5.89 -2.35
CA ALA A 308 20.74 -7.27 -2.82
C ALA A 308 19.66 -8.18 -2.21
N GLY A 309 19.38 -8.04 -0.92
CA GLY A 309 18.36 -8.80 -0.20
C GLY A 309 16.95 -8.51 -0.71
N VAL A 310 16.62 -7.25 -0.99
CA VAL A 310 15.35 -6.84 -1.60
C VAL A 310 15.18 -7.47 -2.98
N ARG A 311 16.22 -7.46 -3.82
CA ARG A 311 16.18 -8.12 -5.14
C ARG A 311 15.92 -9.61 -5.02
N ASP A 312 16.67 -10.30 -4.16
CA ASP A 312 16.59 -11.75 -4.00
C ASP A 312 15.23 -12.17 -3.42
N LEU A 313 14.73 -11.44 -2.42
CA LEU A 313 13.41 -11.69 -1.84
C LEU A 313 12.30 -11.49 -2.87
N LEU A 314 12.38 -10.42 -3.67
CA LEU A 314 11.42 -10.16 -4.73
C LEU A 314 11.41 -11.27 -5.78
N HIS A 315 12.60 -11.73 -6.21
CA HIS A 315 12.71 -12.87 -7.12
C HIS A 315 12.00 -14.11 -6.55
N ASP A 316 12.31 -14.48 -5.31
CA ASP A 316 11.78 -15.70 -4.70
C ASP A 316 10.25 -15.65 -4.56
N ILE A 317 9.70 -14.50 -4.13
CA ILE A 317 8.25 -14.28 -4.05
C ILE A 317 7.60 -14.38 -5.44
N LEU A 318 8.15 -13.70 -6.44
CA LEU A 318 7.60 -13.71 -7.79
C LEU A 318 7.64 -15.11 -8.41
N MET A 319 8.67 -15.91 -8.13
CA MET A 319 8.76 -17.28 -8.64
C MET A 319 7.74 -18.22 -7.98
N LEU A 320 7.42 -18.03 -6.71
CA LEU A 320 6.31 -18.74 -6.06
C LEU A 320 4.96 -18.41 -6.73
N GLN A 321 4.72 -17.12 -7.00
CA GLN A 321 3.52 -16.67 -7.70
C GLN A 321 3.45 -17.18 -9.15
N ALA A 322 4.55 -17.04 -9.91
CA ALA A 322 4.63 -17.42 -11.32
C ALA A 322 4.32 -18.91 -11.55
N ASN A 323 4.74 -19.77 -10.61
CA ASN A 323 4.51 -21.20 -10.67
C ASN A 323 3.20 -21.65 -10.01
N GLY A 324 2.47 -20.73 -9.36
CA GLY A 324 1.30 -21.09 -8.56
C GLY A 324 1.64 -22.10 -7.45
N ASP A 325 2.83 -22.01 -6.86
CA ASP A 325 3.38 -23.01 -5.96
C ASP A 325 2.84 -22.84 -4.54
N TYR A 326 1.67 -23.42 -4.28
CA TYR A 326 0.99 -23.37 -2.99
C TYR A 326 1.83 -23.98 -1.85
N GLU A 327 2.38 -25.18 -2.05
CA GLU A 327 3.16 -25.87 -1.01
C GLU A 327 4.51 -25.19 -0.78
N GLY A 328 5.17 -24.73 -1.84
CA GLY A 328 6.37 -23.90 -1.74
C GLY A 328 6.11 -22.60 -1.01
N THR A 329 4.98 -21.93 -1.29
CA THR A 329 4.58 -20.71 -0.57
C THR A 329 4.36 -20.98 0.90
N LYS A 330 3.63 -22.04 1.24
CA LYS A 330 3.40 -22.44 2.63
C LYS A 330 4.71 -22.73 3.37
N ALA A 331 5.65 -23.45 2.74
CA ALA A 331 6.96 -23.73 3.31
C ALA A 331 7.81 -22.46 3.46
N PHE A 332 7.80 -21.58 2.46
CA PHE A 332 8.52 -20.31 2.46
C PHE A 332 8.03 -19.39 3.57
N MET A 333 6.71 -19.21 3.70
CA MET A 333 6.08 -18.45 4.77
C MET A 333 6.36 -19.09 6.13
N GLY A 334 6.27 -20.41 6.27
CA GLY A 334 6.58 -21.11 7.52
C GLY A 334 8.04 -20.95 7.95
N LYS A 335 8.97 -20.84 7.01
CA LYS A 335 10.38 -20.59 7.30
C LYS A 335 10.63 -19.15 7.75
N TRP A 336 10.07 -18.18 7.03
CA TRP A 336 10.50 -16.79 7.11
C TRP A 336 9.54 -15.84 7.82
N ALA A 337 8.23 -16.10 7.87
CA ALA A 337 7.26 -15.19 8.49
C ALA A 337 7.28 -15.27 10.03
N LYS A 338 8.43 -14.93 10.63
CA LYS A 338 8.70 -15.00 12.07
C LYS A 338 9.64 -13.88 12.50
N LEU A 339 9.52 -13.49 13.76
CA LEU A 339 10.44 -12.54 14.40
C LEU A 339 11.41 -13.31 15.29
N ASP A 340 12.61 -12.76 15.47
CA ASP A 340 13.54 -13.24 16.49
C ASP A 340 13.33 -12.48 17.82
N ALA A 341 14.08 -12.87 18.85
CA ALA A 341 13.97 -12.26 20.17
C ALA A 341 14.32 -10.76 20.18
N HIS A 342 15.23 -10.31 19.31
CA HIS A 342 15.60 -8.89 19.21
C HIS A 342 14.46 -8.08 18.60
N ALA A 343 13.80 -8.60 17.57
CA ALA A 343 12.65 -7.94 16.95
C ALA A 343 11.45 -7.90 17.89
N GLU A 344 11.16 -9.00 18.59
CA GLU A 344 10.11 -9.04 19.62
C GLU A 344 10.38 -8.03 20.74
N ALA A 345 11.61 -7.94 21.24
CA ALA A 345 12.00 -6.96 22.25
C ALA A 345 11.91 -5.51 21.73
N ALA A 346 12.31 -5.26 20.49
CA ALA A 346 12.17 -3.95 19.86
C ALA A 346 10.69 -3.55 19.75
N VAL A 347 9.81 -4.45 19.29
CA VAL A 347 8.36 -4.22 19.24
C VAL A 347 7.79 -3.96 20.64
N ALA A 348 8.19 -4.75 21.64
CA ALA A 348 7.76 -4.57 23.03
C ALA A 348 8.18 -3.21 23.60
N SER A 349 9.34 -2.69 23.22
CA SER A 349 9.84 -1.37 23.64
C SER A 349 8.99 -0.20 23.12
N MET A 350 8.15 -0.44 22.09
CA MET A 350 7.29 0.57 21.47
C MET A 350 5.95 0.75 22.20
N ALA A 351 5.77 0.15 23.39
CA ALA A 351 4.52 0.22 24.14
C ALA A 351 4.06 1.65 24.47
N SER A 352 4.99 2.61 24.57
CA SER A 352 4.69 4.03 24.78
C SER A 352 4.29 4.78 23.51
N LEU A 353 4.55 4.21 22.32
CA LEU A 353 4.15 4.80 21.06
C LEU A 353 2.71 4.42 20.71
N PRO A 354 1.90 5.35 20.18
CA PRO A 354 0.57 5.00 19.71
C PRO A 354 0.63 3.89 18.67
N VAL A 355 -0.33 2.97 18.72
CA VAL A 355 -0.54 1.97 17.64
C VAL A 355 -1.02 2.67 16.39
N ASP A 356 -1.95 3.61 16.56
CA ASP A 356 -2.40 4.47 15.48
C ASP A 356 -2.90 5.85 15.97
N ILE A 357 -3.33 6.70 15.04
CA ILE A 357 -3.92 8.00 15.31
C ILE A 357 -5.44 7.93 15.51
N ARG A 358 -5.97 8.83 16.32
CA ARG A 358 -7.41 9.13 16.38
C ARG A 358 -7.64 10.52 15.77
N PRO A 359 -8.26 10.64 14.58
CA PRO A 359 -8.55 11.94 14.00
C PRO A 359 -9.51 12.73 14.89
N ILE A 360 -9.24 14.03 15.02
CA ILE A 360 -10.16 15.00 15.60
C ILE A 360 -10.47 15.98 14.48
N TYR A 361 -11.58 15.77 13.78
CA TYR A 361 -12.01 16.66 12.71
C TYR A 361 -12.63 17.93 13.33
N PRO A 362 -12.27 19.12 12.83
CA PRO A 362 -12.90 20.34 13.31
C PRO A 362 -14.35 20.41 12.82
N ASP A 363 -15.23 21.07 13.60
CA ASP A 363 -16.64 21.26 13.25
C ASP A 363 -16.84 22.14 11.99
N ALA A 364 -15.80 22.93 11.62
CA ALA A 364 -15.74 23.75 10.43
C ALA A 364 -14.29 23.83 9.89
N ILE A 365 -14.14 24.04 8.57
CA ILE A 365 -12.85 24.14 7.86
C ILE A 365 -12.62 25.57 7.42
#